data_AF-A0A3D1TFI5-F1
#
_entry.id   AF-A0A3D1TFI5-F1
#
_cell.length_a   1.000
_cell.length_b   1.000
_cell.length_c   1.000
_cell.angle_alpha   90.00
_cell.angle_beta   90.00
_cell.angle_gamma   90.00
#
_symmetry.space_group_name_H-M   'P 1'
#
loop_
_entity.id
_entity.type
_entity.pdbx_description
1 polymer ?
#
loop_
_entity_poly.entity_id
_entity_poly.type
_entity_poly.pdbx_seq_one_letter_code
_entity_poly.pdbx_strand_id
1 'polypeptide(L)'
;MAAFTVGLAGAADDTKPYPVMDGTGPGWRDLTAEDFTRVNCDPETFTWKGPGEVHCTGQPVGVLRTKEQITNFELVAEWRHNQFGGNSGIFAWASPASIARLEKGEG
;
A
#
# COMPACT_ATOMS: atom_id res chain seq x y z
N MET A 1 -1.16 25.65 -34.01
CA MET A 1 -2.17 24.61 -33.73
C MET A 1 -1.42 23.32 -33.47
N ALA A 2 -1.42 22.80 -32.24
CA ALA A 2 -0.81 21.51 -31.93
C ALA A 2 -1.92 20.46 -31.86
N ALA A 3 -1.87 19.44 -32.71
CA ALA A 3 -2.76 18.29 -32.63
C ALA A 3 -2.18 17.31 -31.60
N PHE A 4 -2.94 17.02 -30.54
CA PHE A 4 -2.66 15.91 -29.64
C PHE A 4 -3.47 14.71 -30.09
N THR A 5 -2.78 13.60 -30.38
CA THR A 5 -3.43 12.30 -30.58
C THR A 5 -3.53 11.62 -29.21
N VAL A 6 -4.75 11.38 -28.74
CA VAL A 6 -4.99 10.46 -27.62
C VAL A 6 -4.99 9.05 -28.19
N GLY A 7 -3.95 8.27 -27.88
CA GLY A 7 -3.94 6.83 -28.11
C GLY A 7 -4.70 6.13 -26.99
N LEU A 8 -5.79 5.46 -27.31
CA LEU A 8 -6.33 4.40 -26.46
C LEU A 8 -5.31 3.26 -26.43
N ALA A 9 -4.92 2.82 -25.23
CA ALA A 9 -4.14 1.59 -25.11
C ALA A 9 -4.92 0.46 -25.78
N GLY A 10 -4.33 -0.15 -26.81
CA GLY A 10 -4.88 -1.35 -27.42
C GLY A 10 -4.99 -2.46 -26.37
N ALA A 11 -5.94 -3.38 -26.57
CA ALA A 11 -6.06 -4.58 -25.73
C ALA A 11 -4.70 -5.28 -25.64
N ALA A 12 -4.34 -5.70 -24.42
CA ALA A 12 -3.13 -6.47 -24.20
C ALA A 12 -3.15 -7.71 -25.10
N ASP A 13 -2.03 -8.03 -25.72
CA ASP A 13 -1.86 -9.29 -26.46
C ASP A 13 -1.77 -10.44 -25.45
N ASP A 14 -2.89 -11.13 -25.21
CA ASP A 14 -3.05 -12.24 -24.26
C ASP A 14 -2.20 -13.49 -24.62
N THR A 15 -1.51 -13.49 -25.77
CA THR A 15 -0.67 -14.61 -26.21
C THR A 15 0.78 -14.50 -25.75
N LYS A 16 1.20 -13.34 -25.25
CA LYS A 16 2.54 -13.13 -24.73
C LYS A 16 2.54 -13.33 -23.21
N PRO A 17 3.33 -14.28 -22.66
CA PRO A 17 3.45 -14.39 -21.21
C PRO A 17 4.13 -13.12 -20.69
N TYR A 18 3.35 -12.26 -20.04
CA TYR A 18 3.89 -11.19 -19.23
C TYR A 18 4.42 -11.81 -17.94
N PRO A 19 5.56 -11.32 -17.41
CA PRO A 19 5.98 -11.73 -16.08
C PRO A 19 4.88 -11.36 -15.07
N VAL A 20 4.29 -12.39 -14.46
CA VAL A 20 3.33 -12.22 -13.36
C VAL A 20 4.12 -12.22 -12.06
N MET A 21 4.03 -11.14 -11.30
CA MET A 21 4.47 -11.11 -9.91
C MET A 21 3.22 -11.25 -9.03
N ASP A 22 2.92 -12.47 -8.63
CA ASP A 22 1.76 -12.84 -7.81
C ASP A 22 2.13 -13.09 -6.33
N GLY A 23 3.38 -12.81 -5.96
CA GLY A 23 3.88 -13.05 -4.62
C GLY A 23 4.13 -14.53 -4.31
N THR A 24 4.15 -15.41 -5.32
CA THR A 24 4.49 -16.82 -5.16
C THR A 24 5.96 -17.08 -5.52
N GLY A 25 6.66 -17.86 -4.69
CA GLY A 25 8.04 -18.29 -4.95
C GLY A 25 8.93 -18.31 -3.71
N PRO A 26 10.19 -18.73 -3.86
CA PRO A 26 11.13 -18.81 -2.75
C PRO A 26 11.38 -17.43 -2.11
N GLY A 27 11.19 -17.33 -0.80
CA GLY A 27 11.47 -16.11 -0.04
C GLY A 27 10.29 -15.13 0.08
N TRP A 28 9.21 -15.34 -0.66
CA TRP A 28 7.96 -14.61 -0.44
C TRP A 28 7.32 -15.01 0.89
N ARG A 29 6.74 -14.03 1.57
CA ARG A 29 5.95 -14.24 2.79
C ARG A 29 4.85 -13.20 2.86
N ASP A 30 3.78 -13.54 3.56
CA ASP A 30 2.72 -12.59 3.87
C ASP A 30 3.19 -11.59 4.94
N LEU A 31 2.72 -10.34 4.81
CA LEU A 31 2.77 -9.35 5.89
C LEU A 31 1.46 -9.41 6.68
N THR A 32 1.58 -9.63 7.98
CA THR A 32 0.45 -9.82 8.90
C THR A 32 0.36 -8.65 9.89
N ALA A 33 -0.70 -8.64 10.71
CA ALA A 33 -0.84 -7.67 11.79
C ALA A 33 0.37 -7.58 12.71
N GLU A 34 1.10 -8.69 12.89
CA GLU A 34 2.26 -8.77 13.77
C GLU A 34 3.49 -8.07 13.20
N ASP A 35 3.54 -7.81 11.89
CA ASP A 35 4.66 -7.11 11.24
C ASP A 35 4.59 -5.59 11.43
N PHE A 36 3.45 -5.06 11.86
CA PHE A 36 3.19 -3.62 11.89
C PHE A 36 3.00 -3.05 13.29
N THR A 37 3.28 -1.74 13.39
CA THR A 37 2.88 -0.88 14.50
C THR A 37 2.04 0.28 13.96
N ARG A 38 1.11 0.76 14.79
CA ARG A 38 0.28 1.94 14.48
C ARG A 38 1.09 3.22 14.68
N VAL A 39 0.86 4.19 13.80
CA VAL A 39 1.44 5.54 13.86
C VAL A 39 0.30 6.54 13.73
N ASN A 40 -0.01 7.23 14.83
CA ASN A 40 -1.17 8.13 14.93
C ASN A 40 -2.49 7.47 14.50
N CYS A 41 -2.77 6.29 15.04
CA CYS A 41 -3.99 5.54 14.74
C CYS A 41 -4.62 5.05 16.03
N ASP A 42 -5.95 5.07 16.06
CA ASP A 42 -6.74 4.39 17.07
C ASP A 42 -6.74 2.87 16.79
N PRO A 43 -7.11 2.03 17.78
CA PRO A 43 -7.21 0.59 17.58
C PRO A 43 -8.08 0.19 16.38
N GLU A 44 -9.16 0.95 16.15
CA GLU A 44 -10.18 0.74 15.10
C GLU A 44 -9.77 1.29 13.73
N THR A 45 -8.79 2.20 13.65
CA THR A 45 -8.40 2.86 12.38
C THR A 45 -7.98 1.84 11.33
N PHE A 46 -7.27 0.79 11.75
CA PHE A 46 -6.91 -0.34 10.91
C PHE A 46 -7.43 -1.64 11.52
N THR A 47 -8.32 -2.31 10.78
CA THR A 47 -8.96 -3.56 11.20
C THR A 47 -8.68 -4.66 10.19
N TRP A 48 -8.06 -5.75 10.65
CA TRP A 48 -7.85 -6.96 9.85
C TRP A 48 -9.17 -7.73 9.72
N LYS A 49 -9.55 -8.08 8.49
CA LYS A 49 -10.82 -8.78 8.19
C LYS A 49 -10.63 -10.27 7.87
N GLY A 50 -9.39 -10.66 7.62
CA GLY A 50 -8.97 -12.03 7.34
C GLY A 50 -7.50 -12.06 6.93
N PRO A 51 -6.98 -13.23 6.54
CA PRO A 51 -5.63 -13.36 5.99
C PRO A 51 -5.47 -12.42 4.79
N GLY A 52 -4.45 -11.56 4.82
CA GLY A 52 -4.12 -10.63 3.72
C GLY A 52 -5.03 -9.41 3.54
N GLU A 53 -6.11 -9.26 4.31
CA GLU A 53 -7.05 -8.13 4.16
C GLU A 53 -7.08 -7.23 5.40
N VAL A 54 -6.74 -5.96 5.20
CA VAL A 54 -6.83 -4.90 6.20
C VAL A 54 -7.69 -3.74 5.69
N HIS A 55 -8.60 -3.26 6.53
CA HIS A 55 -9.45 -2.10 6.24
C HIS A 55 -8.96 -0.89 7.00
N CYS A 56 -8.94 0.26 6.34
CA CYS A 56 -8.59 1.55 6.93
C CYS A 56 -9.81 2.47 6.95
N THR A 57 -10.09 3.10 8.10
CA THR A 57 -11.15 4.12 8.23
C THR A 57 -10.67 5.50 7.73
N GLY A 58 -9.36 5.73 7.73
CA GLY A 58 -8.75 7.05 7.48
C GLY A 58 -8.92 8.05 8.63
N GLN A 59 -9.43 7.61 9.78
CA GLN A 59 -9.72 8.46 10.93
C GLN A 59 -9.14 7.87 12.24
N PRO A 60 -8.23 8.59 12.92
CA PRO A 60 -7.48 9.76 12.45
C PRO A 60 -6.57 9.43 11.25
N VAL A 61 -5.96 10.48 10.64
CA VAL A 61 -4.95 10.30 9.60
C VAL A 61 -3.70 9.67 10.22
N GLY A 62 -3.35 8.48 9.77
CA GLY A 62 -2.19 7.74 10.26
C GLY A 62 -1.84 6.57 9.36
N VAL A 63 -0.84 5.79 9.74
CA VAL A 63 -0.35 4.65 8.96
C VAL A 63 -0.07 3.43 9.84
N LEU A 64 -0.07 2.26 9.21
CA LEU A 64 0.68 1.11 9.72
C LEU A 64 2.11 1.19 9.20
N ARG A 65 3.08 1.14 10.12
CA ARG A 65 4.51 1.08 9.80
C ARG A 65 5.04 -0.30 10.15
N THR A 66 5.92 -0.87 9.33
CA THR A 66 6.64 -2.09 9.72
C THR A 66 7.40 -1.86 11.03
N LYS A 67 7.47 -2.89 11.87
CA LYS A 67 8.25 -2.84 13.13
C LYS A 67 9.74 -2.68 12.85
N GLU A 68 10.22 -3.39 11.84
CA GLU A 68 11.61 -3.38 11.38
C GLU A 68 11.76 -2.63 10.05
N GLN A 69 12.93 -2.02 9.83
CA GLN A 69 13.27 -1.39 8.56
C GLN A 69 13.62 -2.46 7.53
N ILE A 70 12.86 -2.50 6.44
CA ILE A 70 13.13 -3.35 5.28
C ILE A 70 13.90 -2.51 4.25
N THR A 71 14.96 -3.08 3.67
CA THR A 71 15.84 -2.40 2.72
C THR A 71 15.52 -2.81 1.29
N ASN A 72 16.09 -3.94 0.83
CA ASN A 72 15.83 -4.51 -0.48
C ASN A 72 14.63 -5.45 -0.37
N PHE A 73 13.59 -5.20 -1.14
CA PHE A 73 12.40 -6.04 -1.17
C PHE A 73 11.69 -5.94 -2.52
N GLU A 74 10.90 -6.96 -2.80
CA GLU A 74 9.83 -6.93 -3.79
C GLU A 74 8.51 -6.91 -3.02
N LEU A 75 7.52 -6.14 -3.50
CA LEU A 75 6.20 -6.04 -2.87
C LEU A 75 5.13 -6.23 -3.92
N VAL A 76 4.27 -7.22 -3.67
CA VAL A 76 3.00 -7.40 -4.37
C VAL A 76 1.91 -7.02 -3.37
N ALA A 77 1.05 -6.08 -3.76
CA ALA A 77 -0.07 -5.64 -2.95
C ALA A 77 -1.25 -5.33 -3.87
N GLU A 78 -2.42 -5.82 -3.48
CA GLU A 78 -3.69 -5.43 -4.08
C GLU A 78 -4.39 -4.44 -3.15
N TRP A 79 -4.95 -3.37 -3.71
CA TRP A 79 -5.69 -2.40 -2.92
C TRP A 79 -6.85 -1.80 -3.69
N ARG A 80 -7.84 -1.30 -2.95
CA ARG A 80 -8.99 -0.55 -3.48
C ARG A 80 -9.47 0.48 -2.47
N HIS A 81 -10.11 1.54 -2.96
CA HIS A 81 -10.83 2.48 -2.10
C HIS A 81 -12.28 2.00 -1.92
N ASN A 82 -12.72 1.87 -0.67
CA ASN A 82 -14.09 1.46 -0.34
C ASN A 82 -15.04 2.66 -0.13
N GLN A 83 -14.55 3.89 -0.37
CA GLN A 83 -15.31 5.12 -0.26
C GLN A 83 -15.02 6.02 -1.46
N PHE A 84 -16.05 6.75 -1.91
CA PHE A 84 -15.90 7.73 -2.98
C PHE A 84 -14.96 8.87 -2.54
N GLY A 85 -13.97 9.19 -3.36
CA GLY A 85 -12.94 10.18 -3.02
C GLY A 85 -11.92 9.71 -1.99
N GLY A 86 -11.85 8.41 -1.69
CA GLY A 86 -10.83 7.85 -0.82
C GLY A 86 -9.40 8.09 -1.33
N ASN A 87 -8.48 8.29 -0.39
CA ASN A 87 -7.05 8.42 -0.67
C ASN A 87 -6.26 7.54 0.32
N SER A 88 -5.41 6.69 -0.21
CA SER A 88 -4.50 5.84 0.56
C SER A 88 -3.28 5.53 -0.29
N GLY A 89 -2.21 5.05 0.35
CA GLY A 89 -0.99 4.70 -0.37
C GLY A 89 -0.06 3.85 0.47
N ILE A 90 0.91 3.25 -0.22
CA ILE A 90 2.03 2.54 0.38
C ILE A 90 3.26 3.43 0.23
N PHE A 91 3.93 3.70 1.34
CA PHE A 91 5.12 4.54 1.38
C PHE A 91 6.34 3.66 1.68
N ALA A 92 7.28 3.58 0.74
CA ALA A 92 8.56 2.93 0.95
C ALA A 92 9.59 3.94 1.47
N TRP A 93 10.40 3.49 2.44
CA TRP A 93 11.51 4.28 3.01
C TRP A 93 11.11 5.67 3.53
N ALA A 94 9.94 5.75 4.20
CA ALA A 94 9.52 6.94 4.90
C ALA A 94 10.58 7.37 5.94
N SER A 95 10.94 8.65 5.94
CA SER A 95 12.00 9.14 6.83
C SER A 95 11.54 9.13 8.29
N PRO A 96 12.45 8.90 9.27
CA PRO A 96 12.11 8.98 10.69
C PRO A 96 11.47 10.31 11.09
N ALA A 97 11.93 11.41 10.49
CA ALA A 97 11.37 12.75 10.73
C ALA A 97 9.93 12.88 10.24
N SER A 98 9.59 12.28 9.09
CA SER A 98 8.22 12.26 8.58
C SER A 98 7.30 11.45 9.49
N ILE A 99 7.76 10.28 9.95
CA ILE A 99 7.01 9.45 10.90
C ILE A 99 6.78 10.19 12.23
N ALA A 100 7.81 10.81 12.80
CA ALA A 100 7.70 11.56 14.06
C ALA A 100 6.75 12.76 13.99
N ARG A 101 6.60 13.39 12.81
CA ARG A 101 5.58 14.43 12.59
C ARG A 101 4.17 13.83 12.53
N LEU A 102 4.01 12.73 11.81
CA LEU A 102 2.73 12.03 11.72
C LEU A 102 2.26 11.55 13.09
N GLU A 103 3.15 11.04 13.95
CA GLU A 103 2.86 10.66 15.35
C GLU A 103 2.25 11.79 16.17
N LYS A 104 2.53 13.05 15.81
CA LYS A 104 1.97 14.25 16.45
C LYS A 104 0.71 14.78 15.76
N GLY A 105 0.23 14.11 14.71
CA GLY A 105 -0.89 14.57 13.89
C GLY A 105 -0.53 15.67 12.90
N GLU A 106 0.77 15.86 12.61
CA GLU A 106 1.27 16.92 11.70
C GLU A 106 1.65 16.36 10.32
N GLY A 107 0.96 15.28 9.90
CA GLY A 107 1.16 14.56 8.64
C GLY A 107 0.97 15.43 7.40
#